data_AF-A0A5C3KHQ4-F1
#
_entry.id   AF-A0A5C3KHQ4-F1
#
_cell.length_a   1.000
_cell.length_b   1.000
_cell.length_c   1.000
_cell.angle_alpha   90.00
_cell.angle_beta   90.00
_cell.angle_gamma   90.00
#
_symmetry.space_group_name_H-M   'P 1'
#
loop_
_entity.id
_entity.type
_entity.pdbx_description
1 polymer ?
#
loop_
_entity_poly.entity_id
_entity_poly.type
_entity_poly.pdbx_seq_one_letter_code
_entity_poly.pdbx_strand_id
1 'polypeptide(L)'
;GTRIAVYGLISPQGVGSTPVSRYSVDSGAVTTFRATETSERQSQALFYDSGILPADTHTLFVTNEAEGSFFWLDYLLVTPTP
;
A
#
# COMPACT_ATOMS: atom_id res chain seq x y z
N GLY A 1 19.41 4.31 6.69
CA GLY A 1 18.09 4.86 6.33
C GLY A 1 17.00 3.87 6.68
N THR A 2 15.78 4.08 6.21
CA THR A 2 14.66 3.15 6.40
C THR A 2 13.86 3.01 5.12
N ARG A 3 13.37 1.80 4.81
CA ARG A 3 12.44 1.57 3.71
C ARG A 3 11.14 1.00 4.26
N ILE A 4 10.02 1.54 3.79
CA ILE A 4 8.68 1.09 4.16
C ILE A 4 8.00 0.55 2.91
N ALA A 5 7.59 -0.71 2.96
CA ALA A 5 6.77 -1.34 1.92
C ALA A 5 5.41 -1.75 2.49
N VAL A 6 4.36 -1.51 1.73
CA VAL A 6 2.97 -1.81 2.12
C VAL A 6 2.49 -3.02 1.34
N TYR A 7 2.03 -4.03 2.06
CA TYR A 7 1.46 -5.24 1.48
C TYR A 7 0.01 -5.41 1.88
N GLY A 8 -0.80 -5.91 0.96
CA GLY A 8 -2.21 -6.12 1.17
C GLY A 8 -2.79 -7.25 0.35
N LEU A 9 -4.10 -7.41 0.47
CA LEU A 9 -4.87 -8.43 -0.23
C LEU A 9 -5.76 -7.78 -1.28
N ILE A 10 -5.73 -8.34 -2.48
CA ILE A 10 -6.65 -8.00 -3.58
C ILE A 10 -7.65 -9.14 -3.71
N SER A 11 -8.92 -8.80 -3.59
CA SER A 11 -10.03 -9.74 -3.79
C SER A 11 -10.08 -10.24 -5.24
N PRO A 12 -10.65 -11.43 -5.48
CA PRO A 12 -10.98 -11.86 -6.83
C PRO A 12 -11.89 -10.87 -7.54
N GLN A 13 -11.77 -10.79 -8.86
CA GLN A 13 -12.61 -9.96 -9.72
C GLN A 13 -14.10 -10.28 -9.49
N GLY A 14 -14.91 -9.24 -9.35
CA GLY A 14 -16.35 -9.36 -9.10
C GLY A 14 -16.71 -9.48 -7.60
N VAL A 15 -15.72 -9.52 -6.71
CA VAL A 15 -15.93 -9.47 -5.25
C VAL A 15 -15.67 -8.04 -4.75
N GLY A 16 -16.69 -7.20 -4.87
CA GLY A 16 -16.62 -5.78 -4.47
C GLY A 16 -16.11 -4.87 -5.57
N SER A 17 -15.61 -3.69 -5.19
CA SER A 17 -15.02 -2.72 -6.11
C SER A 17 -13.50 -2.80 -6.08
N THR A 18 -12.84 -2.54 -7.21
CA THR A 18 -11.38 -2.54 -7.31
C THR A 18 -10.74 -1.63 -6.24
N PRO A 19 -9.88 -2.15 -5.36
CA PRO A 19 -9.20 -1.35 -4.35
C PRO A 19 -8.35 -0.23 -4.96
N VAL A 20 -8.52 0.99 -4.46
CA VAL A 20 -7.69 2.15 -4.78
C VAL A 20 -7.20 2.76 -3.48
N SER A 21 -5.90 2.96 -3.37
CA SER A 21 -5.27 3.50 -2.17
C SER A 21 -4.19 4.52 -2.52
N ARG A 22 -3.97 5.49 -1.64
CA ARG A 22 -2.92 6.51 -1.77
C ARG A 22 -1.94 6.44 -0.62
N TYR A 23 -0.69 6.72 -0.93
CA TYR A 23 0.44 6.64 -0.02
C TYR A 23 1.26 7.92 -0.10
N SER A 24 1.67 8.44 1.05
CA SER A 24 2.61 9.56 1.15
C SER A 24 3.46 9.38 2.40
N VAL A 25 4.75 9.72 2.30
CA VAL A 25 5.66 9.78 3.45
C VAL A 25 5.89 11.24 3.79
N ASP A 26 5.72 11.59 5.06
CA ASP A 26 5.94 12.94 5.61
C ASP A 26 5.14 14.05 4.90
N SER A 27 3.93 13.72 4.45
CA SER A 27 3.09 14.61 3.62
C SER A 27 3.74 15.07 2.31
N GLY A 28 4.72 14.31 1.83
CA GLY A 28 5.39 14.51 0.54
C GLY A 28 4.56 14.01 -0.64
N ALA A 29 5.25 13.67 -1.73
CA ALA A 29 4.63 13.21 -2.97
C ALA A 29 3.69 12.01 -2.74
N VAL A 30 2.51 12.07 -3.38
CA VAL A 30 1.47 11.06 -3.24
C VAL A 30 1.60 10.03 -4.36
N THR A 31 1.69 8.76 -4.00
CA THR A 31 1.62 7.63 -4.92
C THR A 31 0.24 7.00 -4.83
N THR A 32 -0.45 6.85 -5.96
CA THR A 32 -1.73 6.14 -6.03
C THR A 32 -1.49 4.72 -6.52
N PHE A 33 -1.95 3.74 -5.74
CA PHE A 33 -2.05 2.35 -6.14
C PHE A 33 -3.49 2.05 -6.58
N ARG A 34 -3.63 1.48 -7.77
CA ARG A 34 -4.87 0.90 -8.26
C ARG A 34 -4.63 -0.59 -8.48
N ALA A 35 -5.36 -1.42 -7.75
CA ALA A 35 -5.21 -2.86 -7.84
C ALA A 35 -5.60 -3.37 -9.25
N THR A 36 -4.89 -4.38 -9.72
CA THR A 36 -5.32 -5.18 -10.86
C THR A 36 -5.91 -6.47 -10.32
N GLU A 37 -7.22 -6.61 -10.40
CA GLU A 37 -7.92 -7.82 -9.95
C GLU A 37 -7.73 -8.96 -10.96
N THR A 38 -7.65 -10.19 -10.45
CA THR A 38 -7.64 -11.41 -11.26
C THR A 38 -8.78 -12.32 -10.81
N SER A 39 -8.99 -13.47 -11.45
CA SER A 39 -10.00 -14.44 -11.02
C SER A 39 -9.70 -15.07 -9.65
N GLU A 40 -8.47 -14.91 -9.14
CA GLU A 40 -8.01 -15.47 -7.88
C GLU A 40 -7.71 -14.39 -6.86
N ARG A 41 -7.71 -14.76 -5.58
CA ARG A 41 -7.29 -13.88 -4.49
C ARG A 41 -5.76 -13.69 -4.57
N GLN A 42 -5.32 -12.45 -4.50
CA GLN A 42 -3.89 -12.11 -4.48
C GLN A 42 -3.53 -11.61 -3.07
N SER A 43 -2.89 -12.45 -2.27
CA SER A 43 -2.41 -12.11 -0.91
C SER A 43 -0.98 -11.58 -0.94
N GLN A 44 -0.60 -10.75 0.03
CA GLN A 44 0.76 -10.18 0.13
C GLN A 44 1.17 -9.45 -1.17
N ALA A 45 0.22 -8.79 -1.82
CA ALA A 45 0.47 -7.97 -3.00
C ALA A 45 1.12 -6.64 -2.56
N LEU A 46 2.18 -6.23 -3.25
CA LEU A 46 2.87 -4.96 -2.99
C LEU A 46 1.99 -3.80 -3.48
N PHE A 47 1.52 -2.97 -2.55
CA PHE A 47 0.74 -1.78 -2.86
C PHE A 47 1.62 -0.53 -2.99
N TYR A 48 2.66 -0.43 -2.17
CA TYR A 48 3.54 0.74 -2.15
C TYR A 48 4.94 0.41 -1.65
N ASP A 49 5.91 1.18 -2.12
CA ASP A 49 7.29 1.15 -1.68
C ASP A 49 7.82 2.58 -1.58
N SER A 50 8.32 2.97 -0.40
CA SER A 50 8.87 4.31 -0.17
C SER A 50 10.23 4.52 -0.83
N GLY A 51 10.92 3.47 -1.26
CA GLY A 51 12.35 3.50 -1.50
C GLY A 51 13.13 3.75 -0.20
N ILE A 52 14.41 4.10 -0.32
CA ILE A 52 15.27 4.39 0.83
C ILE A 52 14.96 5.80 1.33
N LEU A 53 14.50 5.90 2.57
CA LEU A 53 14.31 7.14 3.30
C LEU A 53 15.55 7.46 4.15
N PRO A 54 15.81 8.74 4.44
CA PRO A 54 16.83 9.17 5.39
C PRO A 54 16.71 8.48 6.77
N ALA A 55 17.76 8.60 7.59
CA ALA A 55 17.70 8.12 8.97
C ALA A 55 16.98 9.18 9.83
N ASP A 56 15.64 9.13 9.82
CA ASP A 56 14.79 10.01 10.61
C ASP A 56 13.48 9.31 11.02
N THR A 57 12.66 9.99 11.81
CA THR A 57 11.29 9.57 12.09
C THR A 57 10.39 9.93 10.91
N HIS A 58 9.85 8.91 10.25
CA HIS A 58 8.97 9.06 9.09
C HIS A 58 7.53 8.68 9.43
N THR A 59 6.56 9.42 8.88
CA THR A 59 5.14 9.10 8.97
C THR A 59 4.62 8.67 7.61
N LEU A 60 4.13 7.43 7.51
CA LEU A 60 3.41 6.95 6.33
C LEU A 60 1.91 7.25 6.47
N PHE A 61 1.38 8.02 5.53
CA PHE A 61 -0.05 8.25 5.34
C PHE A 61 -0.60 7.24 4.33
N VAL A 62 -1.63 6.50 4.74
CA VAL A 62 -2.38 5.56 3.88
C VAL A 62 -3.82 6.03 3.80
N THR A 63 -4.32 6.25 2.59
CA THR A 63 -5.70 6.67 2.36
C THR A 63 -6.40 5.63 1.48
N ASN A 64 -7.53 5.09 1.96
CA ASN A 64 -8.42 4.29 1.11
C ASN A 64 -9.30 5.25 0.30
N GLU A 65 -9.21 5.18 -1.02
CA GLU A 65 -9.95 6.04 -1.95
C GLU A 65 -11.15 5.32 -2.58
N ALA A 66 -11.30 4.01 -2.33
CA ALA A 66 -12.42 3.23 -2.83
C ALA A 66 -13.54 3.19 -1.79
N GLU A 67 -14.48 4.14 -1.90
CA GLU A 67 -15.70 4.15 -1.09
C GLU A 67 -16.50 2.86 -1.31
N GLY A 68 -16.94 2.23 -0.21
CA GLY A 68 -17.70 0.97 -0.26
C GLY A 68 -16.88 -0.28 -0.60
N SER A 69 -15.55 -0.17 -0.75
CA SER A 69 -14.66 -1.32 -0.91
C SER A 69 -13.83 -1.60 0.33
N PHE A 70 -13.50 -2.87 0.54
CA PHE A 70 -12.58 -3.28 1.59
C PHE A 70 -11.14 -2.98 1.18
N PHE A 71 -10.44 -2.23 2.03
CA PHE A 71 -8.99 -2.11 1.96
C PHE A 71 -8.37 -3.11 2.94
N TRP A 72 -7.80 -4.19 2.39
CA TRP A 72 -7.12 -5.20 3.18
C TRP A 72 -5.63 -4.88 3.25
N LEU A 73 -5.19 -4.39 4.42
CA LEU A 73 -3.77 -4.22 4.75
C LEU A 73 -3.29 -5.48 5.46
N ASP A 74 -2.36 -6.22 4.86
CA ASP A 74 -1.80 -7.43 5.46
C ASP A 74 -0.70 -7.05 6.46
N TYR A 75 0.32 -6.32 6.00
CA TYR A 75 1.41 -5.84 6.84
C TYR A 75 2.18 -4.68 6.21
N LEU A 76 2.93 -4.00 7.07
CA LEU A 76 3.95 -3.02 6.70
C LEU A 76 5.32 -3.66 6.94
N LEU A 77 6.16 -3.72 5.91
CA LEU A 77 7.54 -4.16 6.05
C LEU A 77 8.42 -2.93 6.21
N VAL A 78 9.03 -2.79 7.39
CA VAL A 78 9.97 -1.70 7.71
C VAL A 78 11.37 -2.30 7.80
N THR A 79 12.22 -1.96 6.83
CA THR A 79 13.58 -2.47 6.73
C THR A 79 14.58 -1.36 7.03
N PRO A 80 15.40 -1.49 8.07
CA PRO A 80 16.56 -0.62 8.27
C PRO A 80 17.53 -0.81 7.10
N THR A 81 17.96 0.29 6.47
CA THR A 81 19.03 0.26 5.48
C THR A 81 20.33 0.70 6.16
N PRO A 82 21.46 0.01 5.91
CA PRO A 82 22.78 0.46 6.34
C PRO A 82 23.09 1.89 5.91
#